data_AF-A0A444M9L3-F1
#
_entry.id   AF-A0A444M9L3-F1
#
_cell.length_a   1.000
_cell.length_b   1.000
_cell.length_c   1.000
_cell.angle_alpha   90.00
_cell.angle_beta   90.00
_cell.angle_gamma   90.00
#
_symmetry.space_group_name_H-M   'P 1'
#
loop_
_entity.id
_entity.type
_entity.pdbx_description
1 polymer ?
#
loop_
_entity_poly.entity_id
_entity_poly.type
_entity_poly.pdbx_seq_one_letter_code
_entity_poly.pdbx_strand_id
1 'polypeptide(L)'
;MAKVPQSFRHPETDRVLHRAVRPMEISYKGGLSETVDAPGWYPDDPASSEEAIFSPADCRITDRVFNKLKAIAEGFLPPAEVRRVRRRLRLGGRPVSQVMAGKILCADPKAFRRYEAGDSVISRELDCLLRLLDKNPAAFSELPSAQRYLREYDGGSGSQTPNFYD
;
A
#
# COMPACT_ATOMS: atom_id res chain seq x y z
N MET A 1 -11.05 -19.61 -6.29
CA MET A 1 -10.95 -19.03 -4.94
C MET A 1 -11.87 -19.82 -4.02
N ALA A 2 -11.39 -20.27 -2.87
CA ALA A 2 -12.26 -20.94 -1.89
C ALA A 2 -13.31 -19.93 -1.37
N LYS A 3 -14.56 -20.38 -1.20
CA LYS A 3 -15.64 -19.55 -0.66
C LYS A 3 -15.31 -19.23 0.80
N VAL A 4 -15.39 -17.95 1.17
CA VAL A 4 -15.20 -17.51 2.56
C VAL A 4 -16.30 -18.15 3.43
N PRO A 5 -15.96 -18.85 4.53
CA PRO A 5 -16.95 -19.53 5.36
C PRO A 5 -17.87 -18.50 6.05
N GLN A 6 -19.15 -18.87 6.19
CA GLN A 6 -20.15 -18.00 6.83
C GLN A 6 -20.07 -18.01 8.36
N SER A 7 -19.47 -19.05 8.93
CA SER A 7 -19.27 -19.20 10.36
C SER A 7 -17.85 -19.66 10.67
N PHE A 8 -17.36 -19.30 11.86
CA PHE A 8 -16.07 -19.70 12.38
C PHE A 8 -16.21 -20.09 13.85
N ARG A 9 -15.45 -21.08 14.33
CA ARG A 9 -15.47 -21.49 15.74
C ARG A 9 -14.30 -20.83 16.46
N HIS A 10 -14.56 -19.96 17.42
CA HIS A 10 -13.52 -19.23 18.14
C HIS A 10 -12.58 -20.21 18.85
N PRO A 11 -11.25 -20.14 18.65
CA PRO A 11 -10.32 -21.17 19.11
C PRO A 11 -10.19 -21.23 20.63
N GLU A 12 -10.47 -20.14 21.34
CA GLU A 12 -10.32 -20.07 22.80
C GLU A 12 -11.64 -20.27 23.56
N THR A 13 -12.77 -19.91 22.95
CA THR A 13 -14.08 -19.87 23.63
C THR A 13 -15.06 -20.90 23.09
N ASP A 14 -14.69 -21.58 22.00
CA ASP A 14 -15.52 -22.55 21.28
C ASP A 14 -16.86 -21.99 20.73
N ARG A 15 -17.06 -20.67 20.82
CA ARG A 15 -18.27 -19.99 20.35
C ARG A 15 -18.32 -19.97 18.83
N VAL A 16 -19.54 -20.05 18.29
CA VAL A 16 -19.77 -19.84 16.86
C VAL A 16 -19.82 -18.34 16.60
N LEU A 17 -18.98 -17.90 15.67
CA LEU A 17 -18.91 -16.54 15.17
C LEU A 17 -19.51 -16.51 13.76
N HIS A 18 -20.18 -15.42 13.43
CA HIS A 18 -20.85 -15.23 12.15
C HIS A 18 -20.18 -14.16 11.32
N ARG A 19 -20.09 -14.41 10.02
CA ARG A 19 -19.52 -13.46 9.08
C ARG A 19 -20.35 -12.18 9.08
N ALA A 20 -19.72 -11.05 9.39
CA ALA A 20 -20.34 -9.75 9.38
C ALA A 20 -19.32 -8.67 8.99
N VAL A 21 -19.82 -7.44 8.81
CA VAL A 21 -19.01 -6.23 8.67
C VAL A 21 -19.45 -5.29 9.77
N ARG A 22 -18.51 -4.82 10.60
CA ARG A 22 -18.81 -3.89 11.70
C ARG A 22 -17.88 -2.67 11.65
N PRO A 23 -18.36 -1.47 12.00
CA PRO A 23 -17.49 -0.31 12.17
C PRO A 23 -16.45 -0.57 13.25
N MET A 24 -15.19 -0.29 12.95
CA MET A 24 -14.06 -0.41 13.87
C MET A 24 -13.26 0.89 13.82
N GLU A 25 -13.04 1.50 14.97
CA GLU A 25 -12.15 2.65 15.08
C GLU A 25 -10.70 2.17 15.13
N ILE A 26 -9.88 2.71 14.23
CA ILE A 26 -8.43 2.54 14.23
C ILE A 26 -7.83 3.85 14.69
N SER A 27 -7.05 3.82 15.76
CA SER A 27 -6.36 5.00 16.30
C SER A 27 -4.84 4.83 16.28
N TYR A 28 -4.15 5.97 16.19
CA TYR A 28 -2.70 6.08 16.28
C TYR A 28 -2.30 7.39 16.95
N LYS A 29 -1.02 7.49 17.34
CA LYS A 29 -0.42 8.63 18.06
C LYS A 29 -0.93 10.01 17.60
N GLY A 30 -1.01 10.94 18.55
CA GLY A 30 -1.39 12.33 18.27
C GLY A 30 -2.89 12.56 18.10
N GLY A 31 -3.73 11.65 18.60
CA GLY A 31 -5.19 11.76 18.51
C GLY A 31 -5.75 11.48 17.12
N LEU A 32 -4.97 10.85 16.24
CA LEU A 32 -5.45 10.46 14.92
C LEU A 32 -6.29 9.19 15.04
N SER A 33 -7.54 9.23 14.61
CA SER A 33 -8.38 8.05 14.47
C SER A 33 -9.22 8.09 13.20
N GLU A 34 -9.62 6.91 12.75
CA GLU A 34 -10.51 6.72 11.62
C GLU A 34 -11.34 5.46 11.80
N THR A 35 -12.65 5.56 11.60
CA THR A 35 -13.55 4.40 11.62
C THR A 35 -13.64 3.77 10.24
N VAL A 36 -13.50 2.46 10.17
CA VAL A 36 -13.65 1.68 8.94
C VAL A 36 -14.55 0.48 9.13
N ASP A 37 -15.20 0.08 8.06
CA ASP A 37 -15.98 -1.16 7.99
C ASP A 37 -15.03 -2.35 7.95
N ALA A 38 -14.91 -3.03 9.09
CA ALA A 38 -14.05 -4.20 9.26
C ALA A 38 -14.88 -5.48 8.98
N PRO A 39 -14.55 -6.23 7.92
CA PRO A 39 -15.17 -7.53 7.68
C PRO A 39 -14.51 -8.58 8.56
N GLY A 40 -15.27 -9.52 9.14
CA GLY A 40 -14.72 -10.50 10.06
C GLY A 40 -15.76 -11.53 10.49
N TRP A 41 -15.38 -12.44 11.37
CA TRP A 41 -16.33 -13.28 12.09
C TRP A 41 -16.52 -12.69 13.48
N TYR A 42 -17.77 -12.32 13.78
CA TYR A 42 -18.14 -11.65 15.01
C TYR A 42 -19.07 -12.52 15.84
N PRO A 43 -19.05 -12.40 17.18
CA PRO A 43 -20.10 -12.97 18.00
C PRO A 43 -21.43 -12.24 17.75
N ASP A 44 -22.53 -12.94 18.01
CA ASP A 44 -23.88 -12.35 17.88
C ASP A 44 -24.08 -11.19 18.86
N ASP A 45 -23.52 -11.31 20.07
CA ASP A 45 -23.50 -10.23 21.05
C ASP A 45 -22.55 -9.09 20.60
N PRO A 46 -23.07 -7.87 20.37
CA PRO A 46 -22.24 -6.72 20.05
C PRO A 46 -21.24 -6.36 21.15
N ALA A 47 -21.53 -6.65 22.43
CA ALA A 47 -20.66 -6.34 23.55
C ALA A 47 -19.36 -7.16 23.54
N SER A 48 -19.35 -8.32 22.88
CA SER A 48 -18.18 -9.18 22.72
C SER A 48 -17.44 -8.96 21.39
N SER A 49 -17.60 -7.81 20.73
CA SER A 49 -16.97 -7.56 19.41
C SER A 49 -15.44 -7.64 19.41
N GLU A 50 -14.79 -7.57 20.57
CA GLU A 50 -13.35 -7.78 20.74
C GLU A 50 -12.92 -9.24 20.50
N GLU A 51 -13.84 -10.21 20.62
CA GLU A 51 -13.63 -11.63 20.28
C GLU A 51 -13.74 -11.91 18.77
N ALA A 52 -13.77 -10.87 17.93
CA ALA A 52 -13.87 -11.04 16.49
C ALA A 52 -12.59 -11.64 15.90
N ILE A 53 -12.76 -12.53 14.92
CA ILE A 53 -11.65 -13.14 14.18
C ILE A 53 -11.60 -12.59 12.78
N PHE A 54 -10.38 -12.31 12.32
CA PHE A 54 -10.11 -11.72 11.02
C PHE A 54 -9.17 -12.62 10.23
N SER A 55 -9.47 -12.82 8.95
CA SER A 55 -8.51 -13.44 8.03
C SER A 55 -7.43 -12.42 7.62
N PRO A 56 -6.28 -12.85 7.08
CA PRO A 56 -5.30 -11.93 6.52
C PRO A 56 -5.84 -11.01 5.42
N ALA A 57 -6.90 -11.43 4.72
CA ALA A 57 -7.55 -10.59 3.71
C ALA A 57 -8.41 -9.49 4.35
N ASP A 58 -9.04 -9.79 5.50
CA ASP A 58 -9.87 -8.87 6.26
C ASP A 58 -9.03 -7.78 6.93
N CYS A 59 -7.91 -8.17 7.54
CA CYS A 59 -6.99 -7.22 8.19
C CYS A 59 -6.43 -6.17 7.23
N ARG A 60 -6.43 -6.40 5.91
CA ARG A 60 -5.89 -5.42 4.95
C ARG A 60 -6.57 -4.06 5.04
N ILE A 61 -7.85 -4.01 5.36
CA ILE A 61 -8.59 -2.73 5.44
C ILE A 61 -8.09 -1.93 6.64
N THR A 62 -8.03 -2.57 7.81
CA THR A 62 -7.57 -1.95 9.06
C THR A 62 -6.07 -1.64 9.02
N ASP A 63 -5.25 -2.53 8.47
CA ASP A 63 -3.79 -2.34 8.34
C ASP A 63 -3.45 -1.14 7.46
N ARG A 64 -4.19 -0.93 6.36
CA ARG A 64 -4.00 0.23 5.48
C ARG A 64 -4.33 1.54 6.16
N VAL A 65 -5.40 1.56 6.94
CA VAL A 65 -5.79 2.72 7.75
C VAL A 65 -4.72 2.99 8.80
N PHE A 66 -4.30 1.96 9.53
CA PHE A 66 -3.24 2.07 10.53
C PHE A 66 -1.94 2.62 9.93
N ASN A 67 -1.48 2.08 8.80
CA ASN A 67 -0.27 2.56 8.12
C ASN A 67 -0.41 4.00 7.61
N LYS A 68 -1.61 4.40 7.14
CA LYS A 68 -1.90 5.78 6.76
C LYS A 68 -1.78 6.72 7.97
N LEU A 69 -2.43 6.40 9.09
CA LEU A 69 -2.38 7.19 10.31
C LEU A 69 -0.95 7.27 10.86
N LYS A 70 -0.21 6.15 10.82
CA LYS A 70 1.21 6.10 11.18
C LYS A 70 2.06 7.01 10.30
N ALA A 71 1.88 6.96 8.97
CA ALA A 71 2.61 7.82 8.05
C ALA A 71 2.38 9.31 8.38
N ILE A 72 1.12 9.70 8.63
CA ILE A 72 0.77 11.09 9.01
C ILE A 72 1.44 11.49 10.32
N ALA A 73 1.28 10.68 11.38
CA ALA A 73 1.82 10.98 12.70
C ALA A 73 3.36 11.07 12.73
N GLU A 74 4.05 10.27 11.90
CA GLU A 74 5.52 10.22 11.84
C GLU A 74 6.12 11.11 10.73
N GLY A 75 5.28 11.92 10.07
CA GLY A 75 5.70 12.92 9.07
C GLY A 75 6.12 12.35 7.71
N PHE A 76 5.74 11.12 7.39
CA PHE A 76 5.96 10.52 6.07
C PHE A 76 4.85 10.90 5.09
N LEU A 77 5.13 10.79 3.79
CA LEU A 77 4.11 10.92 2.75
C LEU A 77 3.06 9.79 2.90
N PRO A 78 1.77 10.11 3.06
CA PRO A 78 0.71 9.11 3.06
C PRO A 78 0.55 8.46 1.67
N PRO A 79 -0.14 7.30 1.57
CA PRO A 79 -0.26 6.54 0.31
C PRO A 79 -0.72 7.36 -0.90
N ALA A 80 -1.69 8.26 -0.70
CA ALA A 80 -2.21 9.15 -1.74
C ALA A 80 -1.15 10.13 -2.24
N GLU A 81 -0.29 10.64 -1.35
CA GLU A 81 0.78 11.57 -1.71
C GLU A 81 1.94 10.84 -2.42
N VAL A 82 2.29 9.63 -2.01
CA VAL A 82 3.25 8.78 -2.75
C VAL A 82 2.80 8.60 -4.20
N ARG A 83 1.50 8.29 -4.40
CA ARG A 83 0.89 8.17 -5.73
C ARG A 83 0.93 9.50 -6.50
N ARG A 84 0.61 10.61 -5.84
CA ARG A 84 0.61 11.96 -6.43
C ARG A 84 2.00 12.31 -6.95
N VAL A 85 3.03 12.15 -6.11
CA VAL A 85 4.43 12.44 -6.47
C VAL A 85 4.85 11.57 -7.64
N ARG A 86 4.67 10.24 -7.58
CA ARG A 86 5.06 9.35 -8.69
C ARG A 86 4.42 9.77 -10.02
N ARG A 87 3.13 10.12 -10.01
CA ARG A 87 2.40 10.50 -11.22
C ARG A 87 2.92 11.78 -11.87
N ARG A 88 3.65 12.63 -11.15
CA ARG A 88 4.33 13.81 -11.70
C ARG A 88 5.66 13.47 -12.37
N LEU A 89 6.25 12.33 -12.02
CA LEU A 89 7.53 11.91 -12.57
C LEU A 89 7.39 11.44 -14.02
N ARG A 90 8.39 11.78 -14.82
CA ARG A 90 8.52 11.33 -16.21
C ARG A 90 9.92 10.81 -16.46
N LEU A 91 10.02 9.84 -17.35
CA LEU A 91 11.29 9.30 -17.82
C LEU A 91 11.19 9.01 -19.32
N GLY A 92 12.14 9.51 -20.12
CA GLY A 92 12.09 9.38 -21.58
C GLY A 92 10.79 9.96 -22.19
N GLY A 93 10.26 11.03 -21.60
CA GLY A 93 8.99 11.64 -22.03
C GLY A 93 7.70 10.92 -21.59
N ARG A 94 7.81 9.77 -20.90
CA ARG A 94 6.66 8.94 -20.52
C ARG A 94 6.35 9.03 -19.01
N PRO A 95 5.09 8.84 -18.58
CA PRO A 95 4.74 8.75 -17.17
C PRO A 95 5.39 7.55 -16.49
N VAL A 96 5.85 7.73 -15.25
CA VAL A 96 6.46 6.65 -14.46
C VAL A 96 5.38 5.74 -13.86
N SER A 97 5.38 4.46 -14.24
CA SER A 97 4.49 3.43 -13.67
C SER A 97 4.94 2.99 -12.27
N GLN A 98 4.08 2.28 -11.52
CA GLN A 98 4.46 1.72 -10.22
C GLN A 98 5.64 0.76 -10.33
N VAL A 99 5.63 -0.12 -11.35
CA VAL A 99 6.72 -1.06 -11.63
C VAL A 99 8.03 -0.34 -11.94
N MET A 100 7.96 0.71 -12.77
CA MET A 100 9.13 1.53 -13.12
C MET A 100 9.71 2.22 -11.88
N ALA A 101 8.86 2.88 -11.08
CA ALA A 101 9.27 3.53 -9.84
C ALA A 101 9.88 2.52 -8.85
N GLY A 102 9.28 1.34 -8.70
CA GLY A 102 9.77 0.29 -7.81
C GLY A 102 11.16 -0.23 -8.21
N LYS A 103 11.38 -0.46 -9.51
CA LYS A 103 12.70 -0.85 -10.04
C LYS A 103 13.76 0.23 -9.85
N ILE A 104 13.41 1.50 -10.09
CA ILE A 104 14.36 2.62 -10.10
C ILE A 104 14.70 3.10 -8.68
N LEU A 105 13.71 3.17 -7.79
CA LEU A 105 13.83 3.81 -6.47
C LEU A 105 13.96 2.82 -5.30
N CYS A 106 13.55 1.56 -5.46
CA CYS A 106 13.41 0.62 -4.32
C CYS A 106 13.98 -0.78 -4.56
N ALA A 107 14.58 -1.05 -5.73
CA ALA A 107 15.03 -2.39 -6.15
C ALA A 107 13.94 -3.51 -6.10
N ASP A 108 12.66 -3.14 -5.93
CA ASP A 108 11.52 -4.05 -5.93
C ASP A 108 10.40 -3.48 -6.81
N PRO A 109 10.06 -4.13 -7.95
CA PRO A 109 9.01 -3.65 -8.85
C PRO A 109 7.63 -3.53 -8.18
N LYS A 110 7.38 -4.24 -7.07
CA LYS A 110 6.09 -4.24 -6.36
C LYS A 110 6.05 -3.25 -5.20
N ALA A 111 7.12 -2.51 -4.92
CA ALA A 111 7.20 -1.59 -3.78
C ALA A 111 6.12 -0.50 -3.83
N PHE A 112 6.00 0.21 -4.96
CA PHE A 112 5.01 1.28 -5.12
C PHE A 112 3.56 0.79 -5.10
N ARG A 113 3.31 -0.48 -5.46
CA ARG A 113 1.98 -1.08 -5.26
C ARG A 113 1.63 -1.12 -3.78
N ARG A 114 2.55 -1.58 -2.92
CA ARG A 114 2.34 -1.65 -1.46
C ARG A 114 2.21 -0.26 -0.85
N TYR A 115 3.10 0.66 -1.20
CA TYR A 115 3.10 2.02 -0.65
C TYR A 115 1.83 2.79 -1.02
N GLU A 116 1.42 2.76 -2.29
CA GLU A 116 0.22 3.48 -2.73
C GLU A 116 -1.08 2.83 -2.28
N ALA A 117 -1.06 1.52 -1.98
CA ALA A 117 -2.20 0.84 -1.38
C ALA A 117 -2.30 1.08 0.14
N GLY A 118 -1.21 1.52 0.79
CA GLY A 118 -1.12 1.62 2.25
C GLY A 118 -0.76 0.30 2.93
N ASP A 119 -0.34 -0.73 2.19
CA ASP A 119 0.09 -2.01 2.77
C ASP A 119 1.41 -1.86 3.56
N SER A 120 2.17 -0.77 3.34
CA SER A 120 3.38 -0.45 4.09
C SER A 120 3.66 1.04 4.08
N VAL A 121 4.29 1.55 5.16
CA VAL A 121 4.87 2.89 5.20
C VAL A 121 6.19 2.89 4.41
N ILE A 122 6.50 3.98 3.71
CA ILE A 122 7.77 4.15 3.00
C ILE A 122 8.95 4.31 3.97
N SER A 123 10.18 4.06 3.51
CA SER A 123 11.38 4.38 4.30
C SER A 123 11.63 5.89 4.35
N ARG A 124 12.44 6.34 5.31
CA ARG A 124 12.79 7.76 5.46
C ARG A 124 13.57 8.28 4.26
N GLU A 125 14.47 7.46 3.72
CA GLU A 125 15.29 7.80 2.55
C GLU A 125 14.39 8.02 1.32
N LEU A 126 13.41 7.12 1.11
CA LEU A 126 12.46 7.25 0.01
C LEU A 126 11.54 8.46 0.20
N ASP A 127 11.08 8.74 1.42
CA ASP A 127 10.29 9.94 1.73
C ASP A 127 11.04 11.23 1.34
N CYS A 128 12.28 11.37 1.81
CA CYS A 128 13.14 12.50 1.47
C CYS A 128 13.35 12.63 -0.04
N LEU A 129 13.68 11.52 -0.71
CA LEU A 129 13.90 11.51 -2.15
C LEU A 129 12.63 11.89 -2.92
N LEU A 130 11.48 11.34 -2.57
CA LEU A 130 10.20 11.68 -3.22
C LEU A 130 9.85 13.17 -3.03
N ARG A 131 10.11 13.75 -1.86
CA ARG A 131 9.90 15.20 -1.64
C ARG A 131 10.83 16.06 -2.49
N LEU A 132 12.09 15.65 -2.67
CA LEU A 132 13.02 16.34 -3.57
C LEU A 132 12.57 16.22 -5.03
N LEU A 133 12.18 15.03 -5.46
CA LEU A 133 11.66 14.77 -6.80
C LEU A 133 10.33 15.46 -7.06
N ASP A 134 9.48 15.66 -6.05
CA ASP A 134 8.23 16.42 -6.19
C ASP A 134 8.49 17.91 -6.47
N LYS A 135 9.58 18.46 -5.92
CA LYS A 135 10.04 19.83 -6.16
C LYS A 135 10.77 19.97 -7.51
N ASN A 136 11.59 18.98 -7.86
CA ASN A 136 12.30 18.93 -9.14
C ASN A 136 12.09 17.59 -9.85
N PRO A 137 10.96 17.39 -10.57
CA PRO A 137 10.66 16.13 -11.24
C PRO A 137 11.66 15.74 -12.34
N ALA A 138 12.33 16.72 -12.95
CA ALA A 138 13.31 16.47 -14.02
C ALA A 138 14.54 15.69 -13.50
N ALA A 139 14.91 15.91 -12.23
CA ALA A 139 16.02 15.20 -11.57
C ALA A 139 15.80 13.68 -11.48
N PHE A 140 14.57 13.18 -11.67
CA PHE A 140 14.33 11.74 -11.75
C PHE A 140 15.15 11.08 -12.87
N SER A 141 15.34 11.78 -13.99
CA SER A 141 16.11 11.29 -15.13
C SER A 141 17.63 11.30 -14.90
N GLU A 142 18.09 12.03 -13.88
CA GLU A 142 19.51 12.11 -13.51
C GLU A 142 19.94 10.95 -12.62
N LEU A 143 18.99 10.20 -12.04
CA LEU A 143 19.31 9.05 -11.20
C LEU A 143 20.06 7.97 -12.02
N PRO A 144 21.18 7.42 -11.51
CA PRO A 144 21.93 6.37 -12.21
C PRO A 144 21.06 5.15 -12.56
N SER A 145 20.13 4.77 -11.68
CA SER A 145 19.17 3.70 -11.92
C SER A 145 18.17 4.02 -13.03
N ALA A 146 17.76 5.29 -13.17
CA ALA A 146 16.88 5.73 -14.25
C ALA A 146 17.60 5.77 -15.61
N GLN A 147 18.85 6.24 -15.64
CA GLN A 147 19.69 6.20 -16.83
C GLN A 147 19.96 4.77 -17.29
N ARG A 148 20.26 3.87 -16.33
CA ARG A 148 20.40 2.44 -16.60
C ARG A 148 19.10 1.85 -17.16
N TYR A 149 17.96 2.17 -16.56
CA TYR A 149 16.65 1.71 -17.01
C TYR A 149 16.39 2.13 -18.47
N LEU A 150 16.73 3.37 -18.84
CA LEU A 150 16.61 3.85 -20.23
C LEU A 150 17.54 3.10 -21.19
N ARG A 151 18.81 2.87 -20.81
CA ARG A 151 19.76 2.12 -21.66
C ARG A 151 19.31 0.68 -21.93
N GLU A 152 18.80 0.00 -20.90
CA GLU A 152 18.26 -1.35 -21.05
C GLU A 152 17.01 -1.37 -21.95
N TYR A 153 16.26 -0.27 -22.02
CA TYR A 153 15.09 -0.12 -22.87
C TYR A 153 15.44 0.27 -24.32
N ASP A 154 16.36 1.22 -24.52
CA ASP A 154 16.75 1.74 -25.83
C ASP A 154 17.73 0.82 -26.57
N GLY A 155 18.52 0.02 -25.86
CA GLY A 155 19.45 -0.98 -26.43
C GLY A 155 18.79 -2.32 -26.80
N GLY A 156 17.51 -2.49 -26.47
CA GLY A 156 16.73 -3.71 -26.73
C GLY A 156 16.09 -3.74 -28.12
N SER A 157 16.89 -3.73 -29.18
CA SER A 157 16.42 -4.17 -30.51
C SER A 157 16.17 -5.69 -30.47
N GLY A 158 14.99 -6.10 -30.00
CA GLY A 158 14.62 -7.52 -29.91
C GLY A 158 13.34 -7.78 -29.12
N SER A 159 12.20 -7.61 -29.79
CA SER A 159 10.94 -8.34 -29.57
C SER A 159 10.66 -8.91 -28.16
N GLN A 160 10.11 -8.06 -27.29
CA GLN A 160 9.01 -8.42 -26.40
C GLN A 160 8.52 -7.11 -25.78
N THR A 161 7.41 -6.58 -26.27
CA THR A 161 6.64 -5.58 -25.51
C THR A 161 6.21 -6.26 -24.20
N PRO A 162 6.72 -5.85 -23.03
CA PRO A 162 6.18 -6.35 -21.77
C PRO A 162 4.76 -5.82 -21.67
N ASN A 163 3.81 -6.68 -21.30
CA ASN A 163 2.41 -6.28 -21.16
C ASN A 163 2.31 -5.08 -20.21
N PHE A 164 1.86 -3.94 -20.74
CA PHE A 164 1.87 -2.64 -20.07
C PHE A 164 0.72 -2.48 -19.04
N TYR A 165 0.05 -3.58 -18.68
CA TYR A 165 -1.12 -3.63 -17.82
C TYR A 165 -0.96 -4.45 -16.53
N ASP A 166 0.25 -4.88 -16.15
CA ASP A 166 0.52 -5.59 -14.88
C ASP A 166 1.15 -4.71 -13.78
#